data_AF-A0A2N1QI24-F1
#
_entry.id   AF-A0A2N1QI24-F1
#
_cell.length_a   1.000
_cell.length_b   1.000
_cell.length_c   1.000
_cell.angle_alpha   90.00
_cell.angle_beta   90.00
_cell.angle_gamma   90.00
#
_symmetry.space_group_name_H-M   'P 1'
#
loop_
_entity.id
_entity.type
_entity.pdbx_description
1 polymer ?
#
loop_
_entity_poly.entity_id
_entity_poly.type
_entity_poly.pdbx_seq_one_letter_code
_entity_poly.pdbx_strand_id
1 'polypeptide(L)'
;MMSILQDFANGLIMSLFSIILVFIILYLLTLSVSLLKKTKEVPKESIKQSNHSLKIEDITDPDMMVAALVASIDYQESTKKDVRLVSIKEISK
;
A
#
# COMPACT_ATOMS: atom_id res chain seq x y z
N MET A 1 -28.28 -40.14 -34.16
CA MET A 1 -27.24 -40.47 -33.16
C MET A 1 -26.00 -39.59 -33.32
N MET A 2 -25.52 -39.36 -34.56
CA MET A 2 -24.34 -38.51 -34.81
C MET A 2 -24.51 -37.04 -34.41
N SER A 3 -25.72 -36.48 -34.55
CA SER A 3 -26.05 -35.11 -34.12
C SER A 3 -25.95 -34.92 -32.61
N ILE A 4 -26.44 -35.88 -31.82
CA ILE A 4 -26.39 -35.84 -30.35
C ILE A 4 -24.93 -35.87 -29.85
N LEU A 5 -24.06 -36.61 -30.55
CA LEU A 5 -22.62 -36.65 -30.25
C LEU A 5 -21.95 -35.30 -30.52
N GLN A 6 -22.36 -34.61 -31.60
CA GLN A 6 -21.86 -33.28 -31.95
C GLN A 6 -22.34 -32.22 -30.96
N ASP A 7 -23.61 -32.28 -30.53
CA ASP A 7 -24.16 -31.36 -29.54
C ASP A 7 -23.47 -31.51 -28.18
N PHE A 8 -23.16 -32.75 -27.78
CA PHE A 8 -22.38 -33.02 -26.57
C PHE A 8 -20.95 -32.47 -26.67
N ALA A 9 -20.26 -32.68 -27.80
CA ALA A 9 -18.92 -32.15 -28.02
C ALA A 9 -18.90 -30.61 -28.00
N ASN A 10 -19.89 -29.97 -28.62
CA ASN A 10 -20.04 -28.51 -28.60
C ASN A 10 -20.28 -27.99 -27.18
N GLY A 11 -21.15 -28.63 -26.39
CA GLY A 11 -21.38 -28.27 -25.00
C GLY A 11 -20.12 -28.39 -24.14
N LEU A 12 -19.32 -29.44 -24.38
CA LEU A 12 -18.04 -29.65 -23.69
C LEU A 12 -17.04 -28.53 -24.02
N ILE A 13 -16.92 -28.16 -25.30
CA ILE A 13 -16.05 -27.05 -25.74
C ILE A 13 -16.50 -25.72 -25.12
N MET A 14 -17.81 -25.43 -25.13
CA MET A 14 -18.35 -24.19 -24.56
C MET A 14 -18.13 -24.10 -23.05
N SER A 15 -18.33 -25.20 -22.31
CA SER A 15 -18.09 -25.23 -20.87
C SER A 15 -16.61 -25.03 -20.53
N LEU A 16 -15.70 -25.66 -21.30
CA LEU A 16 -14.26 -25.52 -21.10
C LEU A 16 -13.80 -24.08 -21.35
N PHE A 17 -14.33 -23.44 -22.40
CA PHE A 17 -14.07 -22.03 -22.68
C PHE A 17 -14.55 -21.11 -21.56
N SER A 18 -15.75 -21.36 -21.02
CA SER A 18 -16.28 -20.58 -19.89
C SER A 18 -15.39 -20.67 -18.65
N ILE A 19 -14.87 -21.86 -18.33
CA ILE A 19 -13.97 -22.05 -17.18
C ILE A 19 -12.69 -21.22 -17.37
N ILE A 20 -12.08 -21.31 -18.55
CA ILE A 20 -10.86 -20.56 -18.89
C ILE A 20 -11.10 -19.05 -18.78
N LEU A 21 -12.23 -18.56 -19.29
CA LEU A 21 -12.58 -17.13 -19.24
C LEU A 21 -12.69 -16.62 -17.79
N VAL A 22 -13.29 -17.41 -16.88
CA VAL A 22 -13.37 -17.06 -15.45
C VAL A 22 -11.97 -16.94 -14.83
N PHE A 23 -11.06 -17.87 -15.14
CA PHE A 23 -9.68 -17.79 -14.67
C PHE A 23 -8.95 -16.56 -15.21
N ILE A 24 -9.17 -16.18 -16.47
CA ILE A 24 -8.58 -14.97 -17.06
C ILE A 24 -9.06 -13.72 -16.30
N ILE A 25 -10.36 -13.62 -16.00
CA ILE A 25 -10.92 -12.47 -15.27
C ILE A 25 -10.33 -12.41 -13.85
N LEU A 26 -10.30 -13.53 -13.13
CA LEU A 26 -9.69 -13.60 -11.78
C LEU A 26 -8.19 -13.24 -11.81
N TYR A 27 -7.47 -13.68 -12.83
CA TYR A 27 -6.07 -13.33 -13.01
C TYR A 27 -5.88 -11.83 -13.23
N LEU A 28 -6.68 -11.21 -14.11
CA LEU A 28 -6.63 -9.77 -14.36
C LEU A 28 -6.96 -8.95 -13.11
N LEU A 29 -7.94 -9.37 -12.31
CA LEU A 29 -8.27 -8.73 -11.04
C LEU A 29 -7.09 -8.80 -10.06
N THR A 30 -6.49 -9.98 -9.91
CA THR A 30 -5.32 -10.17 -9.02
C THR A 30 -4.13 -9.34 -9.47
N LEU A 31 -3.86 -9.31 -10.78
CA LEU A 31 -2.78 -8.51 -11.36
C LEU A 31 -3.01 -7.01 -11.11
N SER A 32 -4.24 -6.54 -11.30
CA SER A 32 -4.62 -5.15 -11.04
C SER A 32 -4.37 -4.77 -9.58
N VAL A 33 -4.84 -5.58 -8.62
CA VAL A 33 -4.61 -5.34 -7.19
C VAL A 33 -3.11 -5.39 -6.84
N SER A 34 -2.36 -6.31 -7.43
CA SER A 34 -0.91 -6.45 -7.21
C SER A 34 -0.12 -5.22 -7.69
N LEU A 35 -0.49 -4.66 -8.85
CA LEU A 35 0.11 -3.44 -9.38
C LEU A 35 -0.13 -2.24 -8.46
N LEU A 36 -1.35 -2.10 -7.91
CA LEU A 36 -1.63 -1.05 -6.92
C LEU A 36 -0.86 -1.24 -5.61
N LYS A 37 -0.61 -2.49 -5.20
CA LYS A 37 0.12 -2.78 -3.95
C LYS A 37 1.60 -2.41 -4.04
N LYS A 38 2.24 -2.55 -5.22
CA LYS A 38 3.65 -2.20 -5.43
C LYS A 38 3.97 -0.71 -5.23
N THR A 39 2.99 0.17 -5.36
CA THR A 39 3.17 1.62 -5.11
C THR A 39 3.21 1.96 -3.61
N LYS A 40 2.87 1.01 -2.71
CA LYS A 40 2.85 1.20 -1.25
C LYS A 40 4.03 0.56 -0.51
N GLU A 41 5.13 0.24 -1.19
CA GLU A 41 6.37 -0.08 -0.49
C GLU A 41 7.12 1.21 -0.17
N VAL A 42 6.71 1.82 0.95
CA VAL A 42 7.57 2.76 1.68
C VAL A 42 8.82 1.96 2.08
N PRO A 43 10.03 2.44 1.77
CA PRO A 43 11.27 1.78 2.17
C PRO A 43 11.23 1.52 3.67
N LYS A 44 11.31 0.25 4.08
CA LYS A 44 11.59 -0.12 5.46
C LYS A 44 13.07 0.17 5.72
N GLU A 45 13.42 1.45 5.85
CA GLU A 45 14.62 1.78 6.59
C GLU A 45 14.38 1.32 8.04
N SER A 46 15.29 0.48 8.52
CA SER A 46 15.32 -0.05 9.87
C SER A 46 15.65 1.09 10.85
N ILE A 47 14.74 2.02 11.03
CA ILE A 47 14.81 2.99 12.11
C ILE A 47 14.40 2.20 13.35
N LYS A 48 15.31 2.07 14.32
CA LYS A 48 15.01 1.50 15.64
C LYS A 48 13.68 2.08 16.10
N GLN A 49 12.63 1.26 16.15
CA GLN A 49 11.32 1.67 16.62
C GLN A 49 11.49 2.14 18.07
N SER A 50 11.61 3.45 18.25
CA SER A 50 11.27 4.06 19.52
C SER A 50 9.79 3.78 19.73
N ASN A 51 9.47 2.97 20.75
CA ASN A 51 8.08 2.67 21.13
C ASN A 51 7.33 3.90 21.68
N HIS A 52 7.95 5.09 21.66
CA HIS A 52 7.32 6.32 22.07
C HIS A 52 6.63 6.96 20.87
N SER A 53 5.29 6.88 20.83
CA SER A 53 4.52 7.79 19.98
C SER A 53 4.62 9.17 20.61
N LEU A 54 5.14 10.16 19.88
CA LEU A 54 5.12 11.56 20.33
C LEU A 54 3.70 11.96 20.73
N LYS A 55 3.58 12.44 21.96
CA LYS A 55 2.34 13.02 22.49
C LYS A 55 2.48 14.52 22.57
N ILE A 56 1.34 15.20 22.64
CA ILE A 56 1.29 16.66 22.79
C ILE A 56 1.96 17.07 24.12
N GLU A 57 1.90 16.21 25.15
CA GLU A 57 2.58 16.42 26.42
C GLU A 57 4.11 16.51 26.31
N ASP A 58 4.71 15.93 25.25
CA ASP A 58 6.16 15.97 25.03
C ASP A 58 6.63 17.32 24.44
N ILE A 59 5.70 18.17 23.99
CA ILE A 59 5.99 19.49 23.42
C ILE A 59 5.91 20.52 24.55
N THR A 60 7.06 20.83 25.14
CA THR A 60 7.12 21.69 26.35
C THR A 60 7.25 23.19 26.05
N ASP A 61 7.56 23.56 24.80
CA ASP A 61 7.89 24.93 24.43
C ASP A 61 7.33 25.31 23.04
N PRO A 62 6.87 26.56 22.83
CA PRO A 62 6.45 27.06 21.52
C PRO A 62 7.47 26.86 20.39
N ASP A 63 8.77 27.02 20.63
CA ASP A 63 9.77 26.88 19.55
C ASP A 63 9.90 25.42 19.12
N MET A 64 9.70 24.48 20.05
CA MET A 64 9.67 23.05 19.77
C MET A 64 8.48 22.66 18.87
N MET A 65 7.32 23.29 19.06
CA MET A 65 6.15 23.09 18.19
C MET A 65 6.43 23.57 16.76
N VAL A 66 7.06 24.75 16.63
CA VAL A 66 7.45 25.30 15.32
C VAL A 66 8.46 24.37 14.64
N ALA A 67 9.47 23.90 15.38
CA ALA A 67 10.48 22.98 14.86
C ALA A 67 9.87 21.66 14.37
N ALA A 68 8.92 21.08 15.11
CA ALA A 68 8.21 19.87 14.70
C ALA A 68 7.45 20.06 13.38
N LEU A 69 6.78 21.20 13.22
CA LEU A 69 6.04 21.56 12.00
C LEU A 69 6.98 21.76 10.81
N VAL A 70 8.02 22.58 10.97
CA VAL A 70 8.98 22.88 9.90
C VAL A 70 9.69 21.61 9.44
N ALA A 71 10.18 20.78 10.37
CA ALA A 71 10.84 19.53 10.03
C ALA A 71 9.89 18.55 9.30
N SER A 72 8.62 18.51 9.68
CA SER A 72 7.62 17.66 9.01
C SER A 72 7.34 18.15 7.58
N ILE A 73 7.24 19.46 7.38
CA ILE A 73 7.00 20.06 6.06
C ILE A 73 8.21 19.84 5.14
N ASP A 74 9.42 20.13 5.60
CA ASP A 74 10.65 19.98 4.81
C ASP A 74 10.88 18.52 4.37
N TYR A 75 10.68 17.58 5.31
CA TYR A 75 10.81 16.16 4.99
C TYR A 75 9.66 15.64 4.10
N GLN A 76 8.46 16.19 4.22
CA GLN A 76 7.36 15.89 3.30
C GLN A 76 7.63 16.41 1.90
N GLU A 77 8.17 17.63 1.76
CA GLU A 77 8.47 18.25 0.47
C GLU A 77 9.53 17.44 -0.31
N SER A 78 10.57 16.96 0.38
CA SER A 78 11.62 16.14 -0.23
C SER A 78 11.15 14.72 -0.59
N THR A 79 10.34 14.08 0.27
CA THR A 79 9.94 12.68 0.07
C THR A 79 8.64 12.51 -0.73
N LYS A 80 7.79 13.55 -0.80
CA LYS A 80 6.45 13.55 -1.41
C LYS A 80 5.55 12.40 -0.92
N LYS A 81 5.73 11.99 0.34
CA LYS A 81 5.01 10.89 0.99
C LYS A 81 4.43 11.36 2.32
N ASP A 82 3.56 10.55 2.91
CA ASP A 82 3.10 10.76 4.27
C ASP A 82 4.26 10.56 5.24
N VAL A 83 4.51 11.58 6.07
CA VAL A 83 5.59 11.59 7.04
C VAL A 83 5.03 11.67 8.46
N ARG A 84 5.71 11.07 9.42
CA ARG A 84 5.36 11.13 10.84
C ARG A 84 6.62 11.42 11.64
N LEU A 85 6.59 12.47 12.46
CA LEU A 85 7.67 12.78 13.39
C LEU A 85 7.77 11.66 14.44
N VAL A 86 8.99 11.14 14.69
CA VAL A 86 9.21 10.01 15.61
C VAL A 86 9.70 10.48 16.99
N SER A 87 10.54 11.52 17.02
CA SER A 87 11.08 12.06 18.27
C SER A 87 11.48 13.52 18.06
N ILE A 88 11.28 14.35 19.08
CA ILE A 88 11.82 15.70 19.17
C ILE A 88 12.44 15.88 20.56
N LYS A 89 13.57 16.57 20.65
CA LYS A 89 14.27 16.83 21.91
C LYS A 89 14.82 18.25 21.88
N GLU A 90 14.53 19.02 22.91
CA GLU A 90 15.15 20.32 23.14
C GLU A 90 16.62 20.15 23.53
N ILE A 91 17.50 20.97 22.93
CA ILE A 91 18.91 21.03 23.30
C ILE A 91 19.11 22.35 24.05
N SER A 92 19.09 22.28 25.39
CA SER A 92 19.50 23.40 26.22
C SER A 92 21.01 23.60 26.11
N LYS A 93 21.43 24.85 25.97
CA LYS A 93 22.85 25.26 26.05
C LYS A 93 23.22 25.66 27.47
#